data_AF-A0A7V0MH90-F1
#
_entry.id   AF-A0A7V0MH90-F1
#
_cell.length_a   1.000
_cell.length_b   1.000
_cell.length_c   1.000
_cell.angle_alpha   90.00
_cell.angle_beta   90.00
_cell.angle_gamma   90.00
#
_symmetry.space_group_name_H-M   'P 1'
#
loop_
_entity.id
_entity.type
_entity.pdbx_description
1 polymer ?
#
loop_
_entity_poly.entity_id
_entity_poly.type
_entity_poly.pdbx_seq_one_letter_code
_entity_poly.pdbx_strand_id
1 'polypeptide(L)'
;FAVLKRKNFIVSAFAMFVFISFCFLSMVSASEVADENNSKLSTQKVAVQGKYDYLIIVPESWIGAVKPLAEWKTLKGVPTYVATVEDIEGTYMGKDLAWKIREFIKDSYMKWQIRYVLLAGDVGFIPTRYVHNPDTAEGDPLLPYFPDGTLKPTDWYYAGLDGTWDDDGDGIYGESSEYSIKDEMDWEPEIAIGRLPANSYSELQAMVNKIINYEKFPADDANWYTTAIFCGAPIKLDGEYWEDFGVTVKETIGNMLPDQMNILKFYHNTAVNNISRSDLIDALNGGASVVNVMAHGSPRAFYDVEWWSWILPDPFLGASDVPNLNNDGKPPLIFALSCLTTAFDIETAGAWWYRTIWGDTSLAEEFVKHPTGGAIAYIGWSRVTWTVEETETFFWSNFLNPETGNFRAGLSLLYAKKDLSTYYRSYLNDQIFRKVYASWHLLGDPELPIWTDQPKGLQVSYPSKVGIGQSITVKTVPDATVCIFDKNRIFYEVLHTDSEGKAYFTTPNYETVLSLV
;
A
#
# COMPACT_ATOMS: atom_id res chain seq x y z
N PHE A 1 -54.04 46.48 -9.87
CA PHE A 1 -53.84 45.03 -9.71
C PHE A 1 -52.97 44.54 -10.85
N ALA A 2 -51.71 44.29 -10.55
CA ALA A 2 -50.69 43.78 -11.46
C ALA A 2 -50.90 42.28 -11.72
N VAL A 3 -50.41 41.79 -12.87
CA VAL A 3 -49.25 40.87 -12.95
C VAL A 3 -49.25 40.22 -14.35
N LEU A 4 -48.22 40.58 -15.13
CA LEU A 4 -47.72 39.79 -16.26
C LEU A 4 -47.10 38.48 -15.74
N LYS A 5 -47.48 37.33 -16.31
CA LYS A 5 -46.70 36.08 -16.17
C LYS A 5 -45.71 35.97 -17.33
N ARG A 6 -44.42 36.17 -17.04
CA ARG A 6 -43.29 35.78 -17.89
C ARG A 6 -43.13 34.26 -17.85
N LYS A 7 -42.84 33.68 -19.02
CA LYS A 7 -42.31 32.31 -19.17
C LYS A 7 -40.86 32.30 -18.71
N ASN A 8 -40.52 31.43 -17.75
CA ASN A 8 -39.14 31.14 -17.38
C ASN A 8 -38.63 29.94 -18.20
N PHE A 9 -37.53 30.16 -18.91
CA PHE A 9 -36.65 29.11 -19.42
C PHE A 9 -35.94 28.46 -18.22
N ILE A 10 -35.86 27.14 -18.22
CA ILE A 10 -35.02 26.37 -17.29
C ILE A 10 -33.65 26.27 -17.95
N VAL A 11 -32.65 26.95 -17.38
CA VAL A 11 -31.23 26.71 -17.67
C VAL A 11 -30.73 25.75 -16.59
N SER A 12 -30.22 24.60 -17.02
CA SER A 12 -29.61 23.60 -16.16
C SER A 12 -28.24 24.11 -15.68
N ALA A 13 -28.14 24.53 -14.42
CA ALA A 13 -26.87 24.89 -13.81
C ALA A 13 -26.08 23.61 -13.46
N PHE A 14 -24.83 23.53 -13.91
CA PHE A 14 -23.88 22.49 -13.51
C PHE A 14 -23.15 22.97 -12.25
N ALA A 15 -23.26 22.20 -11.17
CA ALA A 15 -22.54 22.47 -9.92
C ALA A 15 -21.13 21.88 -9.99
N MET A 16 -20.16 22.63 -9.49
CA MET A 16 -18.74 22.26 -9.43
C MET A 16 -18.30 22.21 -7.96
N PHE A 17 -17.49 21.23 -7.63
CA PHE A 17 -17.18 20.79 -6.28
C PHE A 17 -15.66 20.81 -6.06
N VAL A 18 -15.23 21.24 -4.87
CA VAL A 18 -13.81 21.32 -4.45
C VAL A 18 -13.57 20.38 -3.28
N PHE A 19 -12.46 19.64 -3.31
CA PHE A 19 -12.07 18.65 -2.30
C PHE A 19 -10.56 18.75 -2.01
N ILE A 20 -10.10 18.56 -0.77
CA ILE A 20 -8.71 18.86 -0.36
C ILE A 20 -8.06 17.67 0.37
N SER A 21 -6.81 17.34 0.03
CA SER A 21 -5.96 16.29 0.66
C SER A 21 -4.48 16.73 0.63
N PHE A 22 -3.51 16.02 1.21
CA PHE A 22 -2.08 16.42 1.19
C PHE A 22 -1.23 15.49 0.30
N CYS A 23 -0.34 16.07 -0.53
CA CYS A 23 0.79 15.41 -1.20
C CYS A 23 1.76 16.45 -1.83
N PHE A 24 3.07 16.20 -1.78
CA PHE A 24 4.14 17.04 -2.36
C PHE A 24 4.58 16.52 -3.75
N LEU A 25 4.85 17.40 -4.72
CA LEU A 25 5.65 17.09 -5.92
C LEU A 25 6.28 18.37 -6.49
N SER A 26 7.56 18.30 -6.86
CA SER A 26 8.37 19.39 -7.43
C SER A 26 8.37 19.35 -8.97
N MET A 27 8.36 20.53 -9.59
CA MET A 27 8.22 20.73 -11.05
C MET A 27 9.56 20.71 -11.79
N VAL A 28 9.62 20.01 -12.94
CA VAL A 28 10.63 20.21 -13.99
C VAL A 28 9.95 20.78 -15.23
N SER A 29 10.45 21.93 -15.73
CA SER A 29 9.91 22.62 -16.90
C SER A 29 10.42 22.04 -18.22
N ALA A 30 9.51 21.72 -19.15
CA ALA A 30 9.84 21.44 -20.55
C ALA A 30 9.48 22.65 -21.44
N SER A 31 10.41 23.05 -22.30
CA SER A 31 10.25 24.11 -23.30
C SER A 31 9.82 23.54 -24.65
N GLU A 32 8.80 24.14 -25.27
CA GLU A 32 8.27 23.82 -26.60
C GLU A 32 9.16 24.28 -27.76
N VAL A 33 9.15 23.52 -28.86
CA VAL A 33 9.30 24.04 -30.23
C VAL A 33 8.28 23.33 -31.12
N ALA A 34 7.43 24.12 -31.78
CA ALA A 34 6.41 23.69 -32.73
C ALA A 34 6.98 23.49 -34.14
N ASP A 35 6.38 22.60 -34.92
CA ASP A 35 6.29 22.79 -36.37
C ASP A 35 5.06 22.08 -36.96
N GLU A 36 4.34 22.81 -37.81
CA GLU A 36 3.12 22.42 -38.51
C GLU A 36 3.43 21.58 -39.77
N ASN A 37 2.66 20.52 -40.03
CA ASN A 37 2.02 20.29 -41.34
C ASN A 37 1.06 19.08 -41.35
N ASN A 38 0.06 19.20 -42.21
CA ASN A 38 -1.30 18.67 -42.08
C ASN A 38 -1.55 17.30 -42.78
N SER A 39 -2.66 16.65 -42.40
CA SER A 39 -3.48 15.65 -43.13
C SER A 39 -3.33 14.16 -42.82
N LYS A 40 -4.20 13.66 -41.93
CA LYS A 40 -5.29 12.70 -42.24
C LYS A 40 -6.01 12.35 -40.93
N LEU A 41 -7.24 12.86 -40.76
CA LEU A 41 -8.13 12.48 -39.67
C LEU A 41 -8.49 10.99 -39.80
N SER A 42 -7.83 10.15 -39.00
CA SER A 42 -8.44 8.94 -38.47
C SER A 42 -8.99 9.30 -37.09
N THR A 43 -10.27 9.02 -36.86
CA THR A 43 -10.89 9.10 -35.53
C THR A 43 -10.31 8.00 -34.64
N GLN A 44 -9.05 8.14 -34.22
CA GLN A 44 -8.58 7.54 -32.99
C GLN A 44 -9.14 8.40 -31.86
N LYS A 45 -9.95 7.79 -30.98
CA LYS A 45 -10.12 8.33 -29.62
C LYS A 45 -8.72 8.45 -29.05
N VAL A 46 -8.17 9.66 -29.03
CA VAL A 46 -6.90 9.96 -28.36
C VAL A 46 -7.10 9.50 -26.91
N ALA A 47 -6.38 8.45 -26.52
CA ALA A 47 -6.34 8.02 -25.13
C ALA A 47 -5.77 9.20 -24.33
N VAL A 48 -6.53 9.69 -23.36
CA VAL A 48 -6.07 10.75 -22.47
C VAL A 48 -4.97 10.16 -21.59
N GLN A 49 -3.72 10.52 -21.85
CA GLN A 49 -2.59 10.25 -20.96
C GLN A 49 -2.85 10.91 -19.60
N GLY A 50 -2.47 10.27 -18.49
CA GLY A 50 -2.67 10.83 -17.14
C GLY A 50 -4.13 10.78 -16.64
N LYS A 51 -4.99 9.94 -17.22
CA LYS A 51 -6.41 9.89 -16.82
C LYS A 51 -6.64 9.28 -15.43
N TYR A 52 -5.81 8.32 -15.04
CA TYR A 52 -5.93 7.59 -13.80
C TYR A 52 -4.56 7.44 -13.14
N ASP A 53 -4.53 7.65 -11.82
CA ASP A 53 -3.35 7.49 -10.98
C ASP A 53 -3.37 6.17 -10.22
N TYR A 54 -4.57 5.62 -9.99
CA TYR A 54 -4.79 4.46 -9.15
C TYR A 54 -5.69 3.45 -9.85
N LEU A 55 -5.26 2.19 -9.86
CA LEU A 55 -6.01 1.06 -10.35
C LEU A 55 -6.42 0.12 -9.19
N ILE A 56 -7.70 -0.20 -9.09
CA ILE A 56 -8.22 -1.26 -8.21
C ILE A 56 -8.63 -2.44 -9.10
N ILE A 57 -8.12 -3.63 -8.81
CA ILE A 57 -8.49 -4.89 -9.47
C ILE A 57 -9.29 -5.72 -8.48
N VAL A 58 -10.50 -6.16 -8.85
CA VAL A 58 -11.47 -6.80 -7.95
C VAL A 58 -12.31 -7.84 -8.71
N PRO A 59 -12.83 -8.90 -8.07
CA PRO A 59 -13.86 -9.73 -8.71
C PRO A 59 -15.09 -8.91 -9.11
N GLU A 60 -15.71 -9.21 -10.25
CA GLU A 60 -16.85 -8.47 -10.81
C GLU A 60 -18.01 -8.39 -9.80
N SER A 61 -18.29 -9.50 -9.12
CA SER A 61 -19.33 -9.59 -8.11
C SER A 61 -19.09 -8.69 -6.88
N TRP A 62 -17.88 -8.16 -6.70
CA TRP A 62 -17.46 -7.36 -5.54
C TRP A 62 -17.20 -5.88 -5.83
N ILE A 63 -17.44 -5.40 -7.06
CA ILE A 63 -17.29 -3.98 -7.43
C ILE A 63 -18.01 -3.04 -6.44
N GLY A 64 -19.18 -3.46 -5.94
CA GLY A 64 -19.96 -2.69 -4.97
C GLY A 64 -19.20 -2.36 -3.68
N ALA A 65 -18.26 -3.21 -3.26
CA ALA A 65 -17.46 -3.00 -2.06
C ALA A 65 -16.37 -1.93 -2.25
N VAL A 66 -15.74 -1.85 -3.43
CA VAL A 66 -14.62 -0.94 -3.70
C VAL A 66 -15.02 0.37 -4.35
N LYS A 67 -16.22 0.46 -4.94
CA LYS A 67 -16.70 1.69 -5.57
C LYS A 67 -16.66 2.92 -4.64
N PRO A 68 -17.06 2.84 -3.37
CA PRO A 68 -16.92 3.97 -2.44
C PRO A 68 -15.46 4.42 -2.26
N LEU A 69 -14.50 3.48 -2.26
CA LEU A 69 -13.08 3.80 -2.17
C LEU A 69 -12.60 4.52 -3.42
N ALA A 70 -12.90 4.00 -4.60
CA ALA A 70 -12.52 4.63 -5.87
C ALA A 70 -13.13 6.04 -6.01
N GLU A 71 -14.38 6.22 -5.57
CA GLU A 71 -15.02 7.53 -5.53
C GLU A 71 -14.30 8.47 -4.56
N TRP A 72 -14.01 8.02 -3.34
CA TRP A 72 -13.28 8.78 -2.35
C TRP A 72 -11.89 9.21 -2.84
N LYS A 73 -11.09 8.26 -3.34
CA LYS A 73 -9.75 8.51 -3.91
C LYS A 73 -9.80 9.52 -5.04
N THR A 74 -10.77 9.38 -5.94
CA THR A 74 -10.98 10.35 -7.03
C THR A 74 -11.39 11.72 -6.50
N LEU A 75 -12.23 11.81 -5.46
CA LEU A 75 -12.58 13.09 -4.86
C LEU A 75 -11.33 13.76 -4.27
N LYS A 76 -10.42 13.01 -3.66
CA LYS A 76 -9.20 13.53 -3.04
C LYS A 76 -8.01 13.80 -3.94
N GLY A 77 -8.21 13.82 -5.25
CA GLY A 77 -7.14 14.13 -6.21
C GLY A 77 -6.38 12.91 -6.72
N VAL A 78 -6.88 11.69 -6.51
CA VAL A 78 -6.28 10.44 -7.01
C VAL A 78 -7.29 9.73 -7.93
N PRO A 79 -7.39 10.13 -9.22
CA PRO A 79 -8.32 9.53 -10.16
C PRO A 79 -8.16 8.02 -10.21
N THR A 80 -9.23 7.30 -9.85
CA THR A 80 -9.18 5.85 -9.66
C THR A 80 -10.02 5.12 -10.70
N TYR A 81 -9.45 4.08 -11.30
CA TYR A 81 -10.16 3.13 -12.16
C TYR A 81 -10.37 1.81 -11.42
N VAL A 82 -11.57 1.22 -11.59
CA VAL A 82 -11.89 -0.12 -11.08
C VAL A 82 -11.98 -1.06 -12.27
N ALA A 83 -11.14 -2.08 -12.28
CA ALA A 83 -11.14 -3.16 -13.27
C ALA A 83 -11.59 -4.47 -12.62
N THR A 84 -12.26 -5.32 -13.40
CA THR A 84 -12.66 -6.63 -12.91
C THR A 84 -11.68 -7.71 -13.36
N VAL A 85 -11.52 -8.75 -12.54
CA VAL A 85 -10.72 -9.93 -12.90
C VAL A 85 -11.28 -10.58 -14.17
N GLU A 86 -12.59 -10.68 -14.27
CA GLU A 86 -13.32 -11.30 -15.37
C GLU A 86 -13.16 -10.53 -16.70
N ASP A 87 -13.23 -9.20 -16.67
CA ASP A 87 -12.98 -8.37 -17.85
C ASP A 87 -11.52 -8.54 -18.34
N ILE A 88 -10.56 -8.56 -17.41
CA ILE A 88 -9.14 -8.76 -17.73
C ILE A 88 -8.95 -10.16 -18.33
N GLU A 89 -9.50 -11.19 -17.70
CA GLU A 89 -9.36 -12.58 -18.13
C GLU A 89 -9.92 -12.81 -19.54
N GLY A 90 -11.07 -12.19 -19.83
CA GLY A 90 -11.74 -12.28 -21.14
C GLY A 90 -11.13 -11.40 -22.24
N THR A 91 -10.39 -10.34 -21.86
CA THR A 91 -9.81 -9.38 -22.82
C THR A 91 -8.37 -9.70 -23.19
N TYR A 92 -7.53 -10.06 -22.21
CA TYR A 92 -6.11 -10.28 -22.42
C TYR A 92 -5.86 -11.73 -22.85
N MET A 93 -5.20 -11.89 -24.00
CA MET A 93 -4.67 -13.18 -24.44
C MET A 93 -3.37 -13.48 -23.68
N GLY A 94 -3.06 -14.75 -23.45
CA GLY A 94 -1.83 -15.12 -22.77
C GLY A 94 -1.92 -16.45 -22.03
N LYS A 95 -0.96 -16.65 -21.11
CA LYS A 95 -0.76 -17.86 -20.32
C LYS A 95 -1.88 -18.00 -19.26
N ASP A 96 -1.59 -17.60 -18.03
CA ASP A 96 -2.51 -17.70 -16.89
C ASP A 96 -3.08 -16.33 -16.49
N LEU A 97 -3.94 -16.33 -15.46
CA LEU A 97 -4.61 -15.13 -15.00
C LEU A 97 -3.62 -14.09 -14.43
N ALA A 98 -2.58 -14.51 -13.71
CA ALA A 98 -1.58 -13.60 -13.18
C ALA A 98 -0.83 -12.88 -14.31
N TRP A 99 -0.46 -13.58 -15.39
CA TRP A 99 0.11 -12.96 -16.58
C TRP A 99 -0.83 -11.90 -17.16
N LYS A 100 -2.10 -12.25 -17.36
CA LYS A 100 -3.11 -11.34 -17.94
C LYS A 100 -3.32 -10.09 -17.09
N ILE A 101 -3.35 -10.23 -15.76
CA ILE A 101 -3.42 -9.10 -14.82
C ILE A 101 -2.20 -8.20 -14.97
N ARG A 102 -0.99 -8.76 -15.02
CA ARG A 102 0.24 -7.98 -15.21
C ARG A 102 0.24 -7.23 -16.53
N GLU A 103 -0.16 -7.86 -17.63
CA GLU A 103 -0.24 -7.19 -18.93
C GLU A 103 -1.27 -6.03 -18.93
N PHE A 104 -2.40 -6.20 -18.24
CA PHE A 104 -3.35 -5.10 -18.05
C PHE A 104 -2.77 -3.94 -17.22
N ILE A 105 -1.98 -4.25 -16.18
CA ILE A 105 -1.29 -3.24 -15.38
C ILE A 105 -0.24 -2.52 -16.25
N LYS A 106 0.52 -3.23 -17.08
CA LYS A 106 1.48 -2.65 -18.03
C LYS A 106 0.80 -1.68 -19.01
N ASP A 107 -0.31 -2.09 -19.61
CA ASP A 107 -1.08 -1.22 -20.50
C ASP A 107 -1.62 0.00 -19.76
N SER A 108 -2.09 -0.19 -18.52
CA SER A 108 -2.56 0.91 -17.66
C SER A 108 -1.43 1.88 -17.30
N TYR A 109 -0.23 1.37 -17.01
CA TYR A 109 0.97 2.18 -16.76
C TYR A 109 1.35 2.98 -18.00
N MET A 110 1.52 2.31 -19.14
CA MET A 110 1.94 2.97 -20.38
C MET A 110 0.92 4.01 -20.87
N LYS A 111 -0.38 3.75 -20.67
CA LYS A 111 -1.46 4.61 -21.16
C LYS A 111 -1.83 5.72 -20.20
N TRP A 112 -1.93 5.42 -18.91
CA TRP A 112 -2.46 6.35 -17.91
C TRP A 112 -1.39 6.86 -16.95
N GLN A 113 -0.21 6.23 -16.89
CA GLN A 113 0.84 6.54 -15.93
C GLN A 113 0.36 6.35 -14.49
N ILE A 114 -0.39 5.27 -14.25
CA ILE A 114 -0.81 4.88 -12.89
C ILE A 114 0.42 4.72 -11.98
N ARG A 115 0.26 5.11 -10.72
CA ARG A 115 1.28 5.02 -9.67
C ARG A 115 0.98 3.95 -8.64
N TYR A 116 -0.30 3.57 -8.53
CA TYR A 116 -0.80 2.66 -7.50
C TYR A 116 -1.64 1.54 -8.09
N VAL A 117 -1.48 0.33 -7.56
CA VAL A 117 -2.36 -0.83 -7.83
C VAL A 117 -2.80 -1.47 -6.52
N LEU A 118 -4.11 -1.65 -6.36
CA LEU A 118 -4.70 -2.41 -5.26
C LEU A 118 -5.34 -3.69 -5.77
N LEU A 119 -4.85 -4.81 -5.26
CA LEU A 119 -5.45 -6.12 -5.46
C LEU A 119 -6.52 -6.34 -4.38
N ALA A 120 -7.79 -6.18 -4.74
CA ALA A 120 -8.93 -6.27 -3.84
C ALA A 120 -9.54 -7.67 -3.84
N GLY A 121 -8.81 -8.62 -3.26
CA GLY A 121 -9.19 -10.02 -3.11
C GLY A 121 -7.99 -10.85 -2.67
N ASP A 122 -8.26 -12.01 -2.05
CA ASP A 122 -7.22 -12.96 -1.67
C ASP A 122 -6.68 -13.76 -2.88
N VAL A 123 -5.67 -14.61 -2.68
CA VAL A 123 -4.98 -15.40 -3.72
C VAL A 123 -5.94 -16.29 -4.51
N GLY A 124 -6.99 -16.80 -3.86
CA GLY A 124 -8.04 -17.59 -4.51
C GLY A 124 -8.87 -16.83 -5.55
N PHE A 125 -8.85 -15.48 -5.51
CA PHE A 125 -9.60 -14.61 -6.42
C PHE A 125 -8.68 -13.82 -7.35
N ILE A 126 -7.55 -13.35 -6.83
CA ILE A 126 -6.53 -12.60 -7.56
C ILE A 126 -5.19 -13.30 -7.28
N PRO A 127 -4.69 -14.14 -8.21
CA PRO A 127 -3.51 -14.96 -7.95
C PRO A 127 -2.30 -14.07 -7.62
N THR A 128 -1.40 -14.60 -6.80
CA THR A 128 -0.03 -14.09 -6.71
C THR A 128 0.87 -14.86 -7.66
N ARG A 129 2.04 -14.33 -8.02
CA ARG A 129 3.01 -15.08 -8.82
C ARG A 129 3.95 -15.84 -7.90
N TYR A 130 4.15 -17.12 -8.15
CA TYR A 130 5.21 -17.87 -7.51
C TYR A 130 6.51 -17.72 -8.30
N VAL A 131 7.57 -17.30 -7.64
CA VAL A 131 8.92 -17.22 -8.23
C VAL A 131 9.82 -18.33 -7.68
N HIS A 132 10.73 -18.81 -8.51
CA HIS A 132 11.69 -19.83 -8.13
C HIS A 132 12.80 -19.26 -7.24
N ASN A 133 13.03 -19.96 -6.15
CA ASN A 133 14.10 -19.69 -5.21
C ASN A 133 14.47 -21.00 -4.49
N PRO A 134 15.67 -21.54 -4.70
CA PRO A 134 16.08 -22.83 -4.15
C PRO A 134 16.44 -22.77 -2.65
N ASP A 135 16.40 -21.61 -1.99
CA ASP A 135 16.49 -21.53 -0.53
C ASP A 135 15.19 -22.02 0.10
N THR A 136 15.18 -23.32 0.42
CA THR A 136 14.04 -24.01 1.02
C THR A 136 13.96 -23.86 2.54
N ALA A 137 14.77 -23.00 3.16
CA ALA A 137 14.62 -22.73 4.58
C ALA A 137 13.28 -22.05 4.84
N GLU A 138 12.33 -22.79 5.42
CA GLU A 138 10.95 -22.37 5.72
C GLU A 138 10.56 -22.65 7.19
N GLY A 139 11.55 -22.72 8.07
CA GLY A 139 11.38 -23.06 9.49
C GLY A 139 11.70 -24.53 9.74
N ASP A 140 10.80 -25.25 10.43
CA ASP A 140 11.05 -26.64 10.82
C ASP A 140 11.15 -27.57 9.59
N PRO A 141 12.31 -28.18 9.31
CA PRO A 141 12.48 -29.08 8.17
C PRO A 141 11.66 -30.37 8.27
N LEU A 142 11.12 -30.70 9.45
CA LEU A 142 10.28 -31.88 9.69
C LEU A 142 8.78 -31.60 9.48
N LEU A 143 8.38 -30.32 9.50
CA LEU A 143 7.01 -29.86 9.26
C LEU A 143 7.03 -28.55 8.44
N PRO A 144 7.42 -28.60 7.16
CA PRO A 144 7.50 -27.40 6.34
C PRO A 144 6.10 -26.84 6.11
N TYR A 145 5.87 -25.59 6.53
CA TYR A 145 4.57 -24.92 6.38
C TYR A 145 4.04 -24.99 4.94
N PHE A 146 4.96 -25.00 3.96
CA PHE A 146 4.68 -25.07 2.54
C PHE A 146 5.29 -26.34 1.94
N PRO A 147 4.51 -27.16 1.20
CA PRO A 147 5.00 -28.40 0.59
C PRO A 147 6.10 -28.18 -0.45
N ASP A 148 6.05 -27.04 -1.15
CA ASP A 148 7.08 -26.62 -2.11
C ASP A 148 7.91 -25.48 -1.51
N GLY A 149 9.09 -25.85 -1.03
CA GLY A 149 10.07 -24.90 -0.51
C GLY A 149 10.87 -24.19 -1.60
N THR A 150 10.64 -24.45 -2.89
CA THR A 150 11.37 -23.82 -4.00
C THR A 150 10.62 -22.68 -4.67
N LEU A 151 9.33 -22.50 -4.34
CA LEU A 151 8.49 -21.44 -4.89
C LEU A 151 8.07 -20.44 -3.80
N LYS A 152 8.17 -19.15 -4.12
CA LYS A 152 7.87 -18.04 -3.21
C LYS A 152 6.79 -17.13 -3.81
N PRO A 153 5.67 -16.88 -3.12
CA PRO A 153 4.63 -16.00 -3.63
C PRO A 153 5.13 -14.56 -3.61
N THR A 154 4.85 -13.83 -4.69
CA THR A 154 5.15 -12.42 -4.77
C THR A 154 4.15 -11.62 -5.59
N ASP A 155 3.56 -10.60 -4.97
CA ASP A 155 2.81 -9.57 -5.70
C ASP A 155 3.74 -8.54 -6.36
N TRP A 156 5.05 -8.62 -6.09
CA TRP A 156 6.07 -7.84 -6.77
C TRP A 156 6.03 -7.99 -8.29
N TYR A 157 5.63 -9.18 -8.76
CA TYR A 157 5.42 -9.47 -10.18
C TYR A 157 4.51 -8.46 -10.89
N TYR A 158 3.54 -7.90 -10.18
CA TYR A 158 2.62 -6.89 -10.72
C TYR A 158 3.16 -5.46 -10.65
N ALA A 159 4.26 -5.25 -9.91
CA ALA A 159 4.91 -3.95 -9.76
C ALA A 159 6.15 -3.80 -10.65
N GLY A 160 6.91 -4.87 -10.86
CA GLY A 160 7.99 -4.92 -11.84
C GLY A 160 7.43 -5.25 -13.22
N LEU A 161 7.40 -4.27 -14.11
CA LEU A 161 6.70 -4.30 -15.39
C LEU A 161 7.59 -4.67 -16.58
N ASP A 162 8.90 -4.78 -16.35
CA ASP A 162 9.87 -5.12 -17.39
C ASP A 162 10.02 -6.63 -17.59
N GLY A 163 10.38 -7.03 -18.81
CA GLY A 163 10.58 -8.43 -19.18
C GLY A 163 9.35 -9.32 -19.06
N THR A 164 9.57 -10.63 -19.19
CA THR A 164 8.53 -11.66 -19.07
C THR A 164 8.49 -12.31 -17.70
N TRP A 165 9.61 -12.24 -16.95
CA TRP A 165 9.88 -13.03 -15.74
C TRP A 165 9.91 -14.54 -15.97
N ASP A 166 10.03 -14.97 -17.22
CA ASP A 166 10.08 -16.37 -17.69
C ASP A 166 10.66 -16.25 -19.11
N ASP A 167 11.96 -15.98 -19.15
CA ASP A 167 12.69 -15.56 -20.36
C ASP A 167 13.12 -16.76 -21.22
N ASP A 168 13.25 -17.95 -20.62
CA ASP A 168 13.51 -19.19 -21.35
C ASP A 168 12.25 -19.96 -21.75
N GLY A 169 11.09 -19.58 -21.18
CA GLY A 169 9.77 -20.05 -21.58
C GLY A 169 9.37 -21.39 -21.00
N ASP A 170 10.01 -21.85 -19.92
CA ASP A 170 9.74 -23.14 -19.29
C ASP A 170 8.54 -23.12 -18.30
N GLY A 171 8.05 -21.92 -17.96
CA GLY A 171 6.91 -21.71 -17.05
C GLY A 171 7.29 -21.64 -15.57
N ILE A 172 8.58 -21.65 -15.25
CA ILE A 172 9.15 -21.27 -13.96
C ILE A 172 9.44 -19.77 -14.05
N TYR A 173 9.11 -19.03 -13.00
CA TYR A 173 9.18 -17.56 -13.04
C TYR A 173 10.24 -17.01 -12.09
N GLY A 174 10.84 -15.88 -12.48
CA GLY A 174 11.71 -15.08 -11.61
C GLY A 174 13.04 -15.75 -11.28
N GLU A 175 13.48 -16.67 -12.14
CA GLU A 175 14.71 -17.42 -11.94
C GLU A 175 15.93 -16.50 -11.95
N SER A 176 16.95 -16.87 -11.18
CA SER A 176 18.25 -16.22 -11.30
C SER A 176 18.96 -16.71 -12.55
N SER A 177 20.03 -16.01 -12.94
CA SER A 177 20.88 -16.41 -14.07
C SER A 177 21.59 -17.77 -13.90
N GLU A 178 21.48 -18.41 -12.73
CA GLU A 178 21.95 -19.78 -12.50
C GLU A 178 20.94 -20.84 -12.98
N TYR A 179 19.65 -20.50 -12.97
CA TYR A 179 18.54 -21.42 -13.28
C TYR A 179 17.87 -21.13 -14.62
N SER A 180 17.99 -19.90 -15.13
CA SER A 180 17.50 -19.49 -16.46
C SER A 180 18.65 -18.98 -17.37
N ILE A 181 18.31 -18.61 -18.61
CA ILE A 181 19.23 -18.03 -19.60
C ILE A 181 19.79 -16.65 -19.20
N LYS A 182 19.15 -15.97 -18.25
CA LYS A 182 19.59 -14.72 -17.59
C LYS A 182 18.78 -14.52 -16.30
N ASP A 183 19.05 -13.46 -15.55
CA ASP A 183 18.18 -13.07 -14.44
C ASP A 183 16.84 -12.57 -14.99
N GLU A 184 15.75 -13.19 -14.54
CA GLU A 184 14.40 -12.92 -15.03
C GLU A 184 13.62 -11.96 -14.15
N MET A 185 14.03 -11.80 -12.89
CA MET A 185 13.29 -10.96 -11.96
C MET A 185 13.56 -9.49 -12.26
N ASP A 186 12.49 -8.69 -12.27
CA ASP A 186 12.60 -7.25 -12.34
C ASP A 186 12.96 -6.68 -10.96
N TRP A 187 14.03 -5.93 -10.89
CA TRP A 187 14.61 -5.37 -9.66
C TRP A 187 14.33 -3.87 -9.50
N GLU A 188 13.65 -3.25 -10.45
CA GLU A 188 13.40 -1.80 -10.49
C GLU A 188 11.92 -1.52 -10.78
N PRO A 189 11.03 -1.67 -9.80
CA PRO A 189 9.59 -1.62 -10.03
C PRO A 189 9.07 -0.25 -10.51
N GLU A 190 7.95 -0.25 -11.19
CA GLU A 190 7.31 0.98 -11.65
C GLU A 190 6.20 1.48 -10.71
N ILE A 191 5.53 0.55 -10.00
CA ILE A 191 4.23 0.83 -9.36
C ILE A 191 4.20 0.40 -7.89
N ALA A 192 3.65 1.26 -7.03
CA ALA A 192 3.34 0.90 -5.65
C ALA A 192 2.14 -0.05 -5.61
N ILE A 193 2.33 -1.24 -5.04
CA ILE A 193 1.29 -2.27 -4.96
C ILE A 193 0.91 -2.62 -3.52
N GLY A 194 -0.37 -2.88 -3.29
CA GLY A 194 -0.89 -3.44 -2.04
C GLY A 194 -2.06 -4.38 -2.29
N ARG A 195 -2.38 -5.22 -1.29
CA ARG A 195 -3.46 -6.21 -1.35
C ARG A 195 -4.43 -6.04 -0.19
N LEU A 196 -5.74 -6.10 -0.47
CA LEU A 196 -6.77 -6.36 0.54
C LEU A 196 -7.18 -7.83 0.40
N PRO A 197 -6.68 -8.75 1.26
CA PRO A 197 -6.78 -10.18 1.07
C PRO A 197 -8.17 -10.72 1.46
N ALA A 198 -9.24 -10.21 0.85
CA ALA A 198 -10.60 -10.60 1.22
C ALA A 198 -10.99 -11.96 0.61
N ASN A 199 -11.59 -12.83 1.43
CA ASN A 199 -12.21 -14.08 0.98
C ASN A 199 -13.73 -13.95 0.78
N SER A 200 -14.29 -12.77 1.05
CA SER A 200 -15.71 -12.47 0.83
C SER A 200 -15.96 -10.99 0.54
N TYR A 201 -17.12 -10.70 -0.09
CA TYR A 201 -17.61 -9.34 -0.28
C TYR A 201 -17.64 -8.53 1.04
N SER A 202 -18.09 -9.16 2.12
CA SER A 202 -18.24 -8.52 3.43
C SER A 202 -16.90 -8.15 4.06
N GLU A 203 -15.88 -9.03 3.95
CA GLU A 203 -14.53 -8.73 4.42
C GLU A 203 -13.92 -7.57 3.64
N LEU A 204 -14.06 -7.60 2.30
CA LEU A 204 -13.57 -6.52 1.45
C LEU A 204 -14.24 -5.19 1.81
N GLN A 205 -15.57 -5.20 1.96
CA GLN A 205 -16.33 -4.02 2.35
C GLN A 205 -15.90 -3.49 3.72
N ALA A 206 -15.63 -4.36 4.69
CA ALA A 206 -15.15 -3.95 6.01
C ALA A 206 -13.78 -3.25 5.92
N MET A 207 -12.82 -3.83 5.20
CA MET A 207 -11.50 -3.23 4.99
C MET A 207 -11.59 -1.88 4.26
N VAL A 208 -12.40 -1.80 3.19
CA VAL A 208 -12.65 -0.55 2.46
C VAL A 208 -13.26 0.52 3.36
N ASN A 209 -14.26 0.16 4.17
CA ASN A 209 -14.88 1.11 5.09
C ASN A 209 -13.89 1.61 6.14
N LYS A 210 -13.02 0.74 6.66
CA LYS A 210 -11.95 1.13 7.58
C LYS A 210 -10.98 2.14 6.94
N ILE A 211 -10.55 1.90 5.71
CA ILE A 211 -9.70 2.82 4.92
C ILE A 211 -10.37 4.19 4.75
N ILE A 212 -11.63 4.21 4.29
CA ILE A 212 -12.37 5.46 4.08
C ILE A 212 -12.54 6.20 5.39
N ASN A 213 -12.87 5.49 6.48
CA ASN A 213 -13.05 6.10 7.79
C ASN A 213 -11.74 6.69 8.34
N TYR A 214 -10.62 5.98 8.20
CA TYR A 214 -9.30 6.45 8.60
C TYR A 214 -8.91 7.77 7.91
N GLU A 215 -9.21 7.88 6.61
CA GLU A 215 -8.86 9.09 5.84
C GLU A 215 -9.86 10.24 6.01
N LYS A 216 -11.13 9.94 6.29
CA LYS A 216 -12.20 10.96 6.40
C LYS A 216 -12.45 11.47 7.80
N PHE A 217 -12.35 10.59 8.78
CA PHE A 217 -12.84 10.81 10.13
C PHE A 217 -11.72 10.57 11.14
N PRO A 218 -10.78 11.53 11.28
CA PRO A 218 -9.80 11.52 12.35
C PRO A 218 -10.45 11.21 13.70
N ALA A 219 -9.91 10.24 14.44
CA ALA A 219 -10.31 9.97 15.81
C ALA A 219 -9.98 11.16 16.73
N ASP A 220 -10.84 11.40 17.72
CA ASP A 220 -10.72 12.51 18.69
C ASP A 220 -9.58 12.35 19.71
N ASP A 221 -8.98 11.17 19.77
CA ASP A 221 -7.83 10.89 20.62
C ASP A 221 -6.56 11.47 19.96
N ALA A 222 -5.99 12.52 20.53
CA ALA A 222 -4.81 13.16 19.94
C ALA A 222 -3.53 12.32 20.11
N ASN A 223 -3.47 11.42 21.11
CA ASN A 223 -2.22 10.78 21.52
C ASN A 223 -1.79 9.66 20.56
N TRP A 224 -2.73 8.95 19.94
CA TRP A 224 -2.37 7.82 19.07
C TRP A 224 -1.61 8.26 17.81
N TYR A 225 -1.90 9.45 17.29
CA TYR A 225 -1.24 10.01 16.09
C TYR A 225 0.28 10.16 16.26
N THR A 226 0.73 10.40 17.48
CA THR A 226 2.15 10.56 17.82
C THR A 226 2.64 9.43 18.73
N THR A 227 1.95 8.29 18.77
CA THR A 227 2.42 7.10 19.49
C THR A 227 2.96 6.08 18.50
N ALA A 228 4.18 5.59 18.76
CA ALA A 228 4.76 4.45 18.07
C ALA A 228 4.99 3.30 19.05
N ILE A 229 4.84 2.06 18.59
CA ILE A 229 5.10 0.85 19.39
C ILE A 229 6.23 0.07 18.75
N PHE A 230 7.35 -0.09 19.46
CA PHE A 230 8.52 -0.79 18.95
C PHE A 230 8.73 -2.10 19.71
N CYS A 231 8.80 -3.20 18.97
CA CYS A 231 9.11 -4.53 19.48
C CYS A 231 10.46 -4.97 18.92
N GLY A 232 11.40 -5.31 19.80
CA GLY A 232 12.74 -5.75 19.42
C GLY A 232 13.14 -6.98 20.22
N ALA A 233 13.34 -8.11 19.53
CA ALA A 233 13.78 -9.36 20.12
C ALA A 233 15.23 -9.70 19.76
N PRO A 234 15.87 -10.66 20.47
CA PRO A 234 17.12 -11.26 20.06
C PRO A 234 17.00 -11.89 18.67
N ILE A 235 18.00 -11.69 17.81
CA ILE A 235 18.04 -12.28 16.47
C ILE A 235 19.43 -12.89 16.21
N LYS A 236 19.47 -13.99 15.48
CA LYS A 236 20.71 -14.68 15.11
C LYS A 236 21.24 -14.14 13.77
N LEU A 237 22.51 -13.75 13.73
CA LEU A 237 23.22 -13.36 12.51
C LEU A 237 24.41 -14.29 12.31
N ASP A 238 24.54 -14.87 11.11
CA ASP A 238 25.67 -15.72 10.72
C ASP A 238 26.02 -16.88 11.68
N GLY A 239 25.01 -17.42 12.36
CA GLY A 239 25.23 -18.52 13.31
C GLY A 239 25.45 -18.07 14.77
N GLU A 240 25.66 -16.77 15.02
CA GLU A 240 25.90 -16.19 16.34
C GLU A 240 24.62 -15.50 16.86
N TYR A 241 24.31 -15.69 18.15
CA TYR A 241 23.20 -14.97 18.78
C TYR A 241 23.62 -13.53 19.05
N TRP A 242 22.94 -12.60 18.40
CA TRP A 242 23.07 -11.18 18.69
C TRP A 242 21.88 -10.76 19.55
N GLU A 243 22.04 -10.96 20.85
CA GLU A 243 20.99 -10.77 21.85
C GLU A 243 20.39 -9.35 21.83
N ASP A 244 21.15 -8.36 21.36
CA ASP A 244 20.72 -6.96 21.32
C ASP A 244 20.27 -6.48 19.92
N PHE A 245 20.37 -7.29 18.86
CA PHE A 245 20.27 -6.79 17.49
C PHE A 245 18.90 -6.17 17.17
N GLY A 246 17.79 -6.84 17.50
CA GLY A 246 16.45 -6.30 17.26
C GLY A 246 16.24 -4.97 17.98
N VAL A 247 16.78 -4.83 19.18
CA VAL A 247 16.78 -3.57 19.95
C VAL A 247 17.62 -2.50 19.26
N THR A 248 18.83 -2.83 18.80
CA THR A 248 19.71 -1.90 18.08
C THR A 248 19.02 -1.33 16.84
N VAL A 249 18.41 -2.19 16.01
CA VAL A 249 17.67 -1.73 14.82
C VAL A 249 16.49 -0.85 15.23
N LYS A 250 15.71 -1.23 16.25
CA LYS A 250 14.59 -0.40 16.73
C LYS A 250 15.07 0.97 17.22
N GLU A 251 16.20 1.06 17.92
CA GLU A 251 16.76 2.36 18.33
C GLU A 251 17.24 3.19 17.13
N THR A 252 17.86 2.55 16.12
CA THR A 252 18.24 3.24 14.88
C THR A 252 17.03 3.86 14.19
N ILE A 253 15.95 3.10 14.01
CA ILE A 253 14.71 3.62 13.41
C ILE A 253 14.05 4.66 14.32
N GLY A 254 14.14 4.49 15.64
CA GLY A 254 13.57 5.43 16.61
C GLY A 254 14.17 6.82 16.49
N ASN A 255 15.47 6.89 16.19
CA ASN A 255 16.17 8.15 15.93
C ASN A 255 15.83 8.79 14.57
N MET A 256 15.18 8.05 13.66
CA MET A 256 14.70 8.59 12.39
C MET A 256 13.31 9.21 12.52
N LEU A 257 12.48 8.71 13.45
CA LEU A 257 11.12 9.20 13.63
C LEU A 257 11.10 10.68 14.06
N PRO A 258 10.04 11.43 13.70
CA PRO A 258 9.89 12.82 14.14
C PRO A 258 9.92 12.96 15.67
N ASP A 259 10.57 13.99 16.19
CA ASP A 259 10.79 14.22 17.63
C ASP A 259 9.51 14.19 18.49
N GLN A 260 8.35 14.50 17.90
CA GLN A 260 7.06 14.45 18.60
C GLN A 260 6.54 13.03 18.87
N MET A 261 7.11 12.00 18.24
CA MET A 261 6.69 10.61 18.41
C MET A 261 7.11 10.07 19.79
N ASN A 262 6.12 9.68 20.59
CA ASN A 262 6.31 8.91 21.81
C ASN A 262 6.43 7.42 21.48
N ILE A 263 7.62 6.86 21.67
CA ILE A 263 7.92 5.46 21.36
C ILE A 263 7.75 4.58 22.61
N LEU A 264 6.74 3.72 22.60
CA LEU A 264 6.56 2.65 23.58
C LEU A 264 7.45 1.46 23.20
N LYS A 265 8.36 1.06 24.11
CA LYS A 265 9.41 0.06 23.82
C LYS A 265 9.13 -1.26 24.53
N PHE A 266 9.01 -2.33 23.74
CA PHE A 266 8.83 -3.71 24.17
C PHE A 266 10.03 -4.53 23.69
N TYR A 267 11.06 -4.61 24.52
CA TYR A 267 12.35 -5.17 24.17
C TYR A 267 12.67 -6.41 24.98
N HIS A 268 13.32 -7.35 24.30
CA HIS A 268 14.02 -8.47 24.91
C HIS A 268 15.45 -8.43 24.38
N ASN A 269 16.40 -8.25 25.30
CA ASN A 269 17.84 -8.31 25.05
C ASN A 269 18.60 -8.71 26.34
N THR A 270 19.94 -8.59 26.33
CA THR A 270 20.79 -8.94 27.48
C THR A 270 20.44 -8.20 28.78
N ALA A 271 19.93 -6.96 28.67
CA ALA A 271 19.76 -6.04 29.79
C ALA A 271 18.29 -5.87 30.23
N VAL A 272 17.35 -6.06 29.30
CA VAL A 272 15.92 -5.80 29.49
C VAL A 272 15.12 -6.91 28.82
N ASN A 273 14.17 -7.48 29.55
CA ASN A 273 13.05 -8.20 28.95
C ASN A 273 11.76 -7.64 29.54
N ASN A 274 11.08 -6.79 28.76
CA ASN A 274 9.78 -6.21 29.11
C ASN A 274 8.71 -6.50 28.05
N ILE A 275 8.93 -7.49 27.17
CA ILE A 275 7.90 -7.95 26.25
C ILE A 275 6.83 -8.68 27.07
N SER A 276 5.64 -8.10 27.13
CA SER A 276 4.47 -8.64 27.83
C SER A 276 3.28 -8.62 26.88
N ARG A 277 2.64 -9.78 26.70
CA ARG A 277 1.46 -9.91 25.83
C ARG A 277 0.31 -9.02 26.27
N SER A 278 0.05 -8.93 27.58
CA SER A 278 -1.00 -8.05 28.11
C SER A 278 -0.68 -6.59 27.83
N ASP A 279 0.55 -6.17 28.09
CA ASP A 279 0.93 -4.75 28.01
C ASP A 279 1.00 -4.31 26.53
N LEU A 280 1.39 -5.21 25.63
CA LEU A 280 1.36 -4.96 24.19
C LEU A 280 -0.08 -4.87 23.68
N ILE A 281 -0.98 -5.75 24.11
CA ILE A 281 -2.41 -5.66 23.77
C ILE A 281 -3.00 -4.35 24.29
N ASP A 282 -2.67 -3.95 25.52
CA ASP A 282 -3.11 -2.68 26.09
C ASP A 282 -2.57 -1.47 25.31
N ALA A 283 -1.30 -1.51 24.87
CA ALA A 283 -0.72 -0.46 24.03
C ALA A 283 -1.40 -0.39 22.64
N LEU A 284 -1.65 -1.54 22.01
CA LEU A 284 -2.37 -1.60 20.73
C LEU A 284 -3.77 -1.03 20.86
N ASN A 285 -4.50 -1.41 21.91
CA ASN A 285 -5.83 -0.89 22.27
C ASN A 285 -5.83 0.62 22.57
N GLY A 286 -4.74 1.12 23.17
CA GLY A 286 -4.47 2.55 23.33
C GLY A 286 -4.39 3.29 21.98
N GLY A 287 -4.02 2.60 20.91
CA GLY A 287 -3.85 3.14 19.57
C GLY A 287 -2.44 3.66 19.33
N ALA A 288 -1.93 3.42 18.14
CA ALA A 288 -0.63 3.91 17.68
C ALA A 288 -0.73 4.27 16.20
N SER A 289 0.10 5.22 15.77
CA SER A 289 0.28 5.56 14.36
C SER A 289 1.06 4.45 13.64
N VAL A 290 2.11 3.98 14.31
CA VAL A 290 3.06 3.00 13.78
C VAL A 290 3.36 1.93 14.82
N VAL A 291 3.44 0.68 14.36
CA VAL A 291 4.04 -0.43 15.09
C VAL A 291 5.21 -0.94 14.27
N ASN A 292 6.40 -1.01 14.86
CA ASN A 292 7.58 -1.59 14.21
C ASN A 292 8.07 -2.79 15.01
N VAL A 293 8.11 -3.96 14.37
CA VAL A 293 8.47 -5.23 14.99
C VAL A 293 9.69 -5.81 14.30
N MET A 294 10.70 -6.17 15.09
CA MET A 294 11.74 -7.11 14.70
C MET A 294 11.77 -8.26 15.69
N ALA A 295 11.29 -9.42 15.25
CA ALA A 295 11.10 -10.58 16.10
C ALA A 295 11.04 -11.87 15.27
N HIS A 296 11.12 -13.02 15.94
CA HIS A 296 10.81 -14.29 15.30
C HIS A 296 9.30 -14.38 15.00
N GLY A 297 8.95 -15.17 13.99
CA GLY A 297 7.59 -15.23 13.50
C GLY A 297 7.19 -16.62 13.00
N SER A 298 5.90 -16.88 13.10
CA SER A 298 5.20 -17.94 12.37
C SER A 298 4.06 -17.29 11.57
N PRO A 299 3.36 -18.03 10.70
CA PRO A 299 2.23 -17.47 9.97
C PRO A 299 1.18 -16.80 10.87
N ARG A 300 1.11 -17.15 12.16
CA ARG A 300 0.06 -16.69 13.07
C ARG A 300 0.55 -16.01 14.35
N ALA A 301 1.84 -15.74 14.51
CA ALA A 301 2.33 -15.15 15.75
C ALA A 301 3.72 -14.53 15.67
N PHE A 302 4.00 -13.64 16.62
CA PHE A 302 5.34 -13.16 16.96
C PHE A 302 5.87 -13.82 18.23
N TYR A 303 7.19 -13.98 18.28
CA TYR A 303 7.90 -14.61 19.38
C TYR A 303 9.22 -13.88 19.66
N ASP A 304 9.58 -13.79 20.93
CA ASP A 304 10.76 -13.07 21.42
C ASP A 304 11.98 -13.96 21.66
N VAL A 305 11.87 -15.26 21.39
CA VAL A 305 12.95 -16.24 21.52
C VAL A 305 12.97 -17.15 20.30
N GLU A 306 14.14 -17.65 19.92
CA GLU A 306 14.26 -18.68 18.88
C GLU A 306 13.81 -20.04 19.42
N TRP A 307 13.19 -20.86 18.57
CA TRP A 307 12.84 -22.23 18.89
C TRP A 307 13.31 -23.20 17.82
N TRP A 308 13.88 -24.31 18.27
CA TRP A 308 14.22 -25.46 17.43
C TRP A 308 13.67 -26.74 18.08
N SER A 309 12.38 -26.71 18.43
CA SER A 309 11.71 -27.74 19.22
C SER A 309 10.27 -27.97 18.76
N TRP A 310 9.75 -29.17 19.02
CA TRP A 310 8.34 -29.56 18.81
C TRP A 310 7.35 -28.79 19.70
N ILE A 311 7.84 -28.03 20.68
CA ILE A 311 7.04 -27.18 21.56
C ILE A 311 7.27 -25.74 21.12
N LEU A 312 6.25 -25.13 20.49
CA LEU A 312 6.26 -23.71 20.19
C LEU A 312 6.30 -22.92 21.51
N PRO A 313 7.19 -21.91 21.63
CA PRO A 313 7.14 -21.01 22.78
C PRO A 313 5.79 -20.27 22.81
N ASP A 314 5.42 -19.75 23.98
CA ASP A 314 4.22 -18.90 24.07
C ASP A 314 4.48 -17.62 23.27
N PRO A 315 3.66 -17.29 22.25
CA PRO A 315 3.86 -16.06 21.51
C PRO A 315 3.50 -14.84 22.35
N PHE A 316 4.26 -13.76 22.21
CA PHE A 316 3.91 -12.49 22.85
C PHE A 316 2.76 -11.77 22.14
N LEU A 317 2.42 -12.17 20.92
CA LEU A 317 1.24 -11.74 20.19
C LEU A 317 0.86 -12.78 19.13
N GLY A 318 -0.39 -13.23 19.14
CA GLY A 318 -0.90 -14.20 18.18
C GLY A 318 -2.12 -13.70 17.42
N ALA A 319 -2.41 -14.36 16.30
CA ALA A 319 -3.59 -14.12 15.47
C ALA A 319 -4.90 -14.22 16.26
N SER A 320 -4.96 -15.06 17.29
CA SER A 320 -6.13 -15.18 18.17
C SER A 320 -6.38 -13.97 19.08
N ASP A 321 -5.39 -13.10 19.27
CA ASP A 321 -5.54 -11.86 20.03
C ASP A 321 -6.22 -10.77 19.20
N VAL A 322 -5.97 -10.78 17.89
CA VAL A 322 -6.35 -9.70 16.97
C VAL A 322 -7.86 -9.43 16.94
N PRO A 323 -8.76 -10.45 16.87
CA PRO A 323 -10.21 -10.22 16.89
C PRO A 323 -10.73 -9.56 18.18
N ASN A 324 -9.93 -9.54 19.26
CA ASN A 324 -10.31 -8.94 20.54
C ASN A 324 -9.70 -7.55 20.77
N LEU A 325 -8.93 -7.03 19.80
CA LEU A 325 -8.42 -5.65 19.86
C LEU A 325 -9.58 -4.66 19.77
N ASN A 326 -9.47 -3.55 20.50
CA ASN A 326 -10.51 -2.52 20.59
C ASN A 326 -9.98 -1.11 20.20
N ASN A 327 -8.95 -1.08 19.36
CA ASN A 327 -8.36 0.15 18.81
C ASN A 327 -9.17 0.76 17.65
N ASP A 328 -10.49 0.81 17.83
CA ASP A 328 -11.44 1.28 16.81
C ASP A 328 -11.10 2.71 16.35
N GLY A 329 -10.96 2.90 15.04
CA GLY A 329 -10.60 4.20 14.46
C GLY A 329 -9.16 4.65 14.71
N LYS A 330 -8.35 3.85 15.43
CA LYS A 330 -6.92 4.09 15.68
C LYS A 330 -6.01 2.95 15.16
N PRO A 331 -6.23 2.41 13.95
CA PRO A 331 -5.42 1.31 13.44
C PRO A 331 -4.03 1.79 12.95
N PRO A 332 -2.91 1.21 13.44
CA PRO A 332 -1.56 1.57 13.00
C PRO A 332 -1.21 1.03 11.60
N LEU A 333 -0.17 1.62 11.00
CA LEU A 333 0.71 0.88 10.09
C LEU A 333 1.58 -0.07 10.91
N ILE A 334 1.58 -1.36 10.57
CA ILE A 334 2.52 -2.32 11.14
C ILE A 334 3.62 -2.62 10.11
N PHE A 335 4.88 -2.42 10.48
CA PHE A 335 6.04 -2.94 9.76
C PHE A 335 6.66 -4.05 10.60
N ALA A 336 6.76 -5.25 10.06
CA ALA A 336 7.23 -6.41 10.80
C ALA A 336 8.33 -7.16 10.03
N LEU A 337 9.58 -6.95 10.42
CA LEU A 337 10.69 -7.82 10.06
C LEU A 337 10.59 -9.09 10.89
N SER A 338 9.76 -10.00 10.41
CA SER A 338 9.46 -11.27 11.06
C SER A 338 9.06 -12.32 10.03
N CYS A 339 9.43 -13.57 10.29
CA CYS A 339 9.16 -14.66 9.37
C CYS A 339 7.66 -14.90 9.22
N LEU A 340 7.20 -15.10 7.98
CA LEU A 340 5.92 -15.72 7.62
C LEU A 340 4.64 -14.98 8.05
N THR A 341 4.71 -13.88 8.79
CA THR A 341 3.51 -13.21 9.33
C THR A 341 2.58 -12.68 8.23
N THR A 342 3.10 -12.50 7.02
CA THR A 342 2.37 -12.09 5.81
C THR A 342 2.24 -13.24 4.82
N ALA A 343 2.16 -14.49 5.28
CA ALA A 343 1.88 -15.66 4.44
C ALA A 343 0.41 -15.67 3.95
N PHE A 344 0.04 -14.66 3.17
CA PHE A 344 -1.33 -14.44 2.66
C PHE A 344 -1.79 -15.51 1.66
N ASP A 345 -0.88 -16.39 1.21
CA ASP A 345 -1.21 -17.50 0.30
C ASP A 345 -1.44 -18.82 1.04
N ILE A 346 -1.43 -18.82 2.38
CA ILE A 346 -1.46 -20.03 3.20
C ILE A 346 -2.69 -20.90 2.95
N GLU A 347 -3.82 -20.29 2.60
CA GLU A 347 -5.05 -20.99 2.21
C GLU A 347 -4.85 -21.86 0.98
N THR A 348 -4.11 -21.37 -0.02
CA THR A 348 -3.97 -21.98 -1.34
C THR A 348 -2.68 -22.80 -1.51
N ALA A 349 -1.64 -22.53 -0.71
CA ALA A 349 -0.30 -23.10 -0.89
C ALA A 349 -0.12 -24.54 -0.34
N GLY A 350 -1.20 -25.27 -0.06
CA GLY A 350 -1.11 -26.69 0.32
C GLY A 350 -0.67 -26.97 1.76
N ALA A 351 -0.70 -25.97 2.65
CA ALA A 351 -0.39 -26.05 4.08
C ALA A 351 -1.47 -26.79 4.91
N TRP A 352 -2.09 -27.86 4.38
CA TRP A 352 -3.31 -28.49 4.90
C TRP A 352 -3.23 -28.88 6.38
N TRP A 353 -2.10 -29.45 6.81
CA TRP A 353 -1.90 -29.86 8.20
C TRP A 353 -1.81 -28.66 9.15
N TYR A 354 -1.18 -27.56 8.72
CA TYR A 354 -1.07 -26.33 9.50
C TYR A 354 -2.42 -25.63 9.59
N ARG A 355 -3.11 -25.48 8.44
CA ARG A 355 -4.45 -24.92 8.32
C ARG A 355 -5.46 -25.59 9.26
N THR A 356 -5.45 -26.92 9.29
CA THR A 356 -6.36 -27.71 10.14
C THR A 356 -6.16 -27.44 11.64
N ILE A 357 -4.93 -27.14 12.06
CA ILE A 357 -4.59 -26.98 13.48
C ILE A 357 -4.70 -25.51 13.91
N TRP A 358 -4.28 -24.59 13.05
CA TRP A 358 -4.02 -23.20 13.45
C TRP A 358 -4.91 -22.18 12.76
N GLY A 359 -5.54 -22.52 11.64
CA GLY A 359 -6.42 -21.63 10.88
C GLY A 359 -5.84 -21.24 9.53
N ASP A 360 -6.68 -20.56 8.75
CA ASP A 360 -6.49 -20.31 7.32
C ASP A 360 -5.91 -18.93 7.01
N THR A 361 -5.82 -18.04 7.99
CA THR A 361 -5.36 -16.66 7.82
C THR A 361 -3.95 -16.46 8.38
N SER A 362 -3.17 -15.59 7.76
CA SER A 362 -1.92 -15.10 8.35
C SER A 362 -2.18 -14.05 9.46
N LEU A 363 -1.19 -13.79 10.31
CA LEU A 363 -1.25 -12.74 11.34
C LEU A 363 -1.57 -11.38 10.71
N ALA A 364 -0.88 -11.04 9.63
CA ALA A 364 -1.10 -9.81 8.88
C ALA A 364 -2.53 -9.72 8.33
N GLU A 365 -3.07 -10.83 7.80
CA GLU A 365 -4.45 -10.88 7.32
C GLU A 365 -5.45 -10.62 8.44
N GLU A 366 -5.30 -11.23 9.62
CA GLU A 366 -6.17 -10.99 10.78
C GLU A 366 -6.17 -9.51 11.18
N PHE A 367 -5.00 -8.87 11.17
CA PHE A 367 -4.87 -7.44 11.48
C PHE A 367 -5.60 -6.56 10.48
N VAL A 368 -5.44 -6.79 9.17
CA VAL A 368 -6.08 -5.95 8.16
C VAL A 368 -7.56 -6.27 7.99
N LYS A 369 -7.98 -7.54 8.15
CA LYS A 369 -9.38 -8.00 8.08
C LYS A 369 -10.23 -7.51 9.27
N HIS A 370 -9.62 -7.15 10.40
CA HIS A 370 -10.34 -6.58 11.54
C HIS A 370 -11.18 -5.36 11.11
N PRO A 371 -12.50 -5.32 11.35
CA PRO A 371 -13.41 -4.40 10.66
C PRO A 371 -13.28 -2.92 11.08
N THR A 372 -12.89 -2.64 12.31
CA THR A 372 -12.91 -1.28 12.89
C THR A 372 -11.57 -0.85 13.53
N GLY A 373 -10.86 -1.79 14.16
CA GLY A 373 -9.47 -1.66 14.62
C GLY A 373 -8.48 -2.55 13.84
N GLY A 374 -7.61 -3.26 14.56
CA GLY A 374 -6.52 -4.05 13.98
C GLY A 374 -5.44 -3.15 13.41
N ALA A 375 -5.05 -3.35 12.15
CA ALA A 375 -4.10 -2.49 11.42
C ALA A 375 -4.75 -1.85 10.19
N ILE A 376 -4.24 -0.67 9.78
CA ILE A 376 -4.69 0.00 8.54
C ILE A 376 -3.93 -0.54 7.34
N ALA A 377 -2.69 -0.95 7.58
CA ALA A 377 -1.76 -1.55 6.65
C ALA A 377 -0.76 -2.41 7.43
N TYR A 378 -0.29 -3.49 6.80
CA TYR A 378 0.73 -4.38 7.34
C TYR A 378 1.79 -4.66 6.27
N ILE A 379 3.05 -4.43 6.61
CA ILE A 379 4.20 -4.86 5.81
C ILE A 379 4.93 -5.96 6.57
N GLY A 380 5.13 -7.10 5.91
CA GLY A 380 5.91 -8.20 6.45
C GLY A 380 6.23 -9.24 5.39
N TRP A 381 6.82 -10.35 5.82
CA TRP A 381 7.32 -11.39 4.91
C TRP A 381 6.37 -12.58 4.81
N SER A 382 6.14 -13.04 3.58
CA SER A 382 5.30 -14.20 3.24
C SER A 382 6.00 -15.54 3.49
N ARG A 383 7.32 -15.52 3.67
CA ARG A 383 8.19 -16.68 3.87
C ARG A 383 9.19 -16.40 4.99
N VAL A 384 10.02 -17.39 5.32
CA VAL A 384 11.16 -17.14 6.21
C VAL A 384 12.03 -16.05 5.61
N THR A 385 12.40 -15.09 6.45
CA THR A 385 13.24 -13.97 6.07
C THR A 385 14.54 -14.01 6.86
N TRP A 386 15.56 -13.40 6.28
CA TRP A 386 16.86 -13.22 6.88
C TRP A 386 17.10 -11.74 7.07
N THR A 387 17.82 -11.40 8.13
CA THR A 387 18.06 -10.02 8.49
C THR A 387 18.93 -9.33 7.46
N VAL A 388 18.38 -8.31 6.83
CA VAL A 388 19.08 -7.33 5.99
C VAL A 388 18.69 -5.96 6.55
N GLU A 389 19.56 -5.36 7.37
CA GLU A 389 19.26 -4.15 8.17
C GLU A 389 18.71 -3.01 7.30
N GLU A 390 19.29 -2.87 6.12
CA GLU A 390 18.97 -1.87 5.11
C GLU A 390 17.52 -1.95 4.64
N THR A 391 16.84 -3.10 4.78
CA THR A 391 15.40 -3.22 4.44
C THR A 391 14.55 -2.27 5.29
N GLU A 392 14.82 -2.20 6.60
CA GLU A 392 14.13 -1.28 7.49
C GLU A 392 14.57 0.16 7.27
N THR A 393 15.88 0.41 7.26
CA THR A 393 16.39 1.78 7.16
C THR A 393 15.96 2.43 5.85
N PHE A 394 15.98 1.73 4.70
CA PHE A 394 15.48 2.28 3.44
C PHE A 394 13.96 2.46 3.44
N PHE A 395 13.20 1.53 4.03
CA PHE A 395 11.75 1.72 4.15
C PHE A 395 11.42 2.98 4.95
N TRP A 396 11.98 3.13 6.15
CA TRP A 396 11.68 4.27 7.02
C TRP A 396 12.25 5.58 6.49
N SER A 397 13.41 5.57 5.84
CA SER A 397 13.96 6.75 5.16
C SER A 397 13.01 7.23 4.07
N ASN A 398 12.49 6.32 3.24
CA ASN A 398 11.54 6.67 2.20
C ASN A 398 10.17 7.04 2.77
N PHE A 399 9.70 6.39 3.83
CA PHE A 399 8.46 6.72 4.52
C PHE A 399 8.42 8.16 5.02
N LEU A 400 9.52 8.64 5.58
CA LEU A 400 9.60 9.99 6.12
C LEU A 400 9.97 11.05 5.06
N ASN A 401 10.45 10.63 3.88
CA ASN A 401 10.88 11.54 2.84
C ASN A 401 9.68 12.05 2.00
N PRO A 402 9.45 13.37 1.93
CA PRO A 402 8.33 13.95 1.17
C PRO A 402 8.45 13.79 -0.35
N GLU A 403 9.65 13.53 -0.89
CA GLU A 403 9.89 13.33 -2.33
C GLU A 403 9.67 11.88 -2.77
N THR A 404 9.62 10.93 -1.83
CA THR A 404 9.43 9.50 -2.13
C THR A 404 8.15 8.96 -1.49
N GLY A 405 8.22 8.38 -0.30
CA GLY A 405 7.09 7.72 0.35
C GLY A 405 6.04 8.70 0.86
N ASN A 406 6.44 9.85 1.40
CA ASN A 406 5.56 10.88 1.96
C ASN A 406 4.45 10.26 2.83
N PHE A 407 4.86 9.45 3.80
CA PHE A 407 4.04 8.69 4.75
C PHE A 407 3.10 7.65 4.13
N ARG A 408 3.30 7.24 2.87
CA ARG A 408 2.52 6.18 2.19
C ARG A 408 3.31 4.89 2.13
N ALA A 409 2.83 3.88 2.83
CA ALA A 409 3.47 2.57 2.93
C ALA A 409 3.78 1.95 1.54
N GLY A 410 2.89 2.11 0.56
CA GLY A 410 3.09 1.57 -0.79
C GLY A 410 4.25 2.20 -1.54
N LEU A 411 4.34 3.55 -1.56
CA LEU A 411 5.48 4.24 -2.19
C LEU A 411 6.77 3.99 -1.40
N SER A 412 6.72 3.98 -0.08
CA SER A 412 7.89 3.67 0.75
C SER A 412 8.47 2.30 0.43
N LEU A 413 7.62 1.29 0.27
CA LEU A 413 8.05 -0.06 -0.11
C LEU A 413 8.60 -0.12 -1.54
N LEU A 414 7.97 0.60 -2.48
CA LEU A 414 8.45 0.73 -3.86
C LEU A 414 9.89 1.27 -3.91
N TYR A 415 10.13 2.42 -3.27
CA TYR A 415 11.44 3.07 -3.27
C TYR A 415 12.47 2.28 -2.45
N ALA A 416 12.09 1.71 -1.30
CA ALA A 416 12.99 0.88 -0.52
C ALA A 416 13.49 -0.34 -1.31
N LYS A 417 12.64 -0.94 -2.14
CA LYS A 417 13.05 -2.02 -3.05
C LYS A 417 14.00 -1.53 -4.14
N LYS A 418 13.86 -0.31 -4.67
CA LYS A 418 14.84 0.28 -5.61
C LYS A 418 16.19 0.56 -4.96
N ASP A 419 16.16 1.09 -3.74
CA ASP A 419 17.37 1.40 -2.99
C ASP A 419 18.12 0.12 -2.62
N LEU A 420 17.40 -0.92 -2.19
CA LEU A 420 17.97 -2.24 -1.92
C LEU A 420 18.59 -2.88 -3.16
N SER A 421 17.90 -2.87 -4.31
CA SER A 421 18.46 -3.48 -5.53
C SER A 421 19.71 -2.75 -6.03
N THR A 422 19.74 -1.43 -5.86
CA THR A 422 20.92 -0.61 -6.15
C THR A 422 22.07 -0.92 -5.19
N TYR A 423 21.77 -0.95 -3.88
CA TYR A 423 22.77 -1.17 -2.83
C TYR A 423 23.37 -2.59 -2.89
N TYR A 424 22.53 -3.60 -3.12
CA TYR A 424 22.90 -5.01 -3.20
C TYR A 424 23.06 -5.52 -4.64
N ARG A 425 23.41 -4.64 -5.59
CA ARG A 425 23.52 -5.01 -7.02
C ARG A 425 24.45 -6.21 -7.29
N SER A 426 25.49 -6.40 -6.47
CA SER A 426 26.40 -7.55 -6.59
C SER A 426 25.83 -8.87 -6.02
N TYR A 427 24.74 -8.80 -5.25
CA TYR A 427 24.11 -9.93 -4.57
C TYR A 427 22.76 -10.32 -5.20
N LEU A 428 22.39 -9.76 -6.35
CA LEU A 428 21.10 -10.09 -6.99
C LEU A 428 20.98 -11.57 -7.40
N ASN A 429 22.09 -12.27 -7.60
CA ASN A 429 22.09 -13.73 -7.83
C ASN A 429 22.13 -14.56 -6.53
N ASP A 430 22.31 -13.93 -5.36
CA ASP A 430 22.29 -14.63 -4.08
C ASP A 430 20.84 -15.02 -3.70
N GLN A 431 20.61 -16.32 -3.49
CA GLN A 431 19.25 -16.84 -3.32
C GLN A 431 18.62 -16.43 -1.98
N ILE A 432 19.42 -16.23 -0.93
CA ILE A 432 18.95 -15.72 0.37
C ILE A 432 18.46 -14.28 0.18
N PHE A 433 19.27 -13.42 -0.45
CA PHE A 433 18.88 -12.03 -0.73
C PHE A 433 17.63 -11.96 -1.62
N ARG A 434 17.58 -12.75 -2.70
CA ARG A 434 16.39 -12.85 -3.58
C ARG A 434 15.14 -13.23 -2.79
N LYS A 435 15.24 -14.19 -1.86
CA LYS A 435 14.11 -14.61 -1.02
C LYS A 435 13.61 -13.46 -0.15
N VAL A 436 14.54 -12.78 0.55
CA VAL A 436 14.22 -11.62 1.39
C VAL A 436 13.55 -10.51 0.57
N TYR A 437 14.08 -10.21 -0.60
CA TYR A 437 13.61 -9.14 -1.47
C TYR A 437 12.23 -9.41 -2.08
N ALA A 438 11.97 -10.65 -2.52
CA ALA A 438 10.72 -11.01 -3.17
C ALA A 438 9.56 -11.25 -2.18
N SER A 439 9.86 -11.59 -0.92
CA SER A 439 8.85 -12.10 0.01
C SER A 439 8.19 -11.06 0.92
N TRP A 440 8.64 -9.80 0.93
CA TRP A 440 7.95 -8.72 1.66
C TRP A 440 6.89 -7.98 0.85
N HIS A 441 5.73 -7.80 1.48
CA HIS A 441 4.48 -7.38 0.85
C HIS A 441 3.74 -6.36 1.70
N LEU A 442 2.96 -5.51 1.04
CA LEU A 442 1.98 -4.64 1.68
C LEU A 442 0.59 -5.28 1.61
N LEU A 443 0.03 -5.64 2.76
CA LEU A 443 -1.40 -5.85 2.91
C LEU A 443 -2.04 -4.54 3.37
N GLY A 444 -2.84 -3.92 2.52
CA GLY A 444 -3.39 -2.58 2.72
C GLY A 444 -3.48 -1.78 1.43
N ASP A 445 -3.94 -0.53 1.55
CA ASP A 445 -4.03 0.41 0.44
C ASP A 445 -2.67 1.09 0.19
N PRO A 446 -2.05 0.94 -1.00
CA PRO A 446 -0.73 1.50 -1.29
C PRO A 446 -0.71 3.04 -1.38
N GLU A 447 -1.85 3.70 -1.61
CA GLU A 447 -1.92 5.17 -1.66
C GLU A 447 -2.16 5.79 -0.29
N LEU A 448 -2.69 5.03 0.69
CA LEU A 448 -3.13 5.59 1.96
C LEU A 448 -1.97 6.28 2.71
N PRO A 449 -2.07 7.58 3.02
CA PRO A 449 -1.13 8.26 3.89
C PRO A 449 -1.40 7.91 5.35
N ILE A 450 -0.34 7.60 6.09
CA ILE A 450 -0.40 7.31 7.53
C ILE A 450 -0.36 8.62 8.32
N TRP A 451 -1.25 8.77 9.28
CA TRP A 451 -1.24 9.91 10.19
C TRP A 451 -0.07 9.81 11.17
N THR A 452 0.83 10.79 11.17
CA THR A 452 2.01 10.85 12.06
C THR A 452 2.02 12.07 12.99
N ASP A 453 0.96 12.87 12.94
CA ASP A 453 0.73 14.03 13.80
C ASP A 453 -0.78 14.29 13.86
N GLN A 454 -1.21 15.07 14.84
CA GLN A 454 -2.62 15.41 15.02
C GLN A 454 -3.16 16.16 13.80
N PRO A 455 -4.25 15.67 13.16
CA PRO A 455 -4.84 16.35 12.01
C PRO A 455 -5.33 17.76 12.36
N LYS A 456 -5.03 18.73 11.49
CA LYS A 456 -5.41 20.13 11.66
C LYS A 456 -6.66 20.44 10.83
N GLY A 457 -7.53 21.30 11.37
CA GLY A 457 -8.70 21.78 10.64
C GLY A 457 -8.30 22.66 9.44
N LEU A 458 -8.88 22.39 8.27
CA LEU A 458 -8.64 23.18 7.06
C LEU A 458 -9.64 24.33 6.96
N GLN A 459 -9.13 25.56 6.90
CA GLN A 459 -9.91 26.74 6.52
C GLN A 459 -9.74 26.97 5.03
N VAL A 460 -10.84 27.01 4.28
CA VAL A 460 -10.83 27.14 2.83
C VAL A 460 -11.60 28.39 2.42
N SER A 461 -11.01 29.21 1.56
CA SER A 461 -11.69 30.39 0.99
C SER A 461 -11.55 30.43 -0.53
N TYR A 462 -12.67 30.69 -1.19
CA TYR A 462 -12.79 30.82 -2.65
C TYR A 462 -13.99 31.73 -2.97
N PRO A 463 -14.00 32.40 -4.14
CA PRO A 463 -15.17 33.15 -4.59
C PRO A 463 -16.33 32.19 -4.95
N SER A 464 -17.52 32.43 -4.41
CA SER A 464 -18.69 31.55 -4.63
C SER A 464 -19.33 31.68 -6.02
N LYS A 465 -19.09 32.79 -6.72
CA LYS A 465 -19.52 33.04 -8.10
C LYS A 465 -18.33 33.46 -8.93
N VAL A 466 -18.15 32.79 -10.06
CA VAL A 466 -16.98 32.96 -10.90
C VAL A 466 -17.41 33.15 -12.34
N GLY A 467 -16.75 34.06 -13.04
CA GLY A 467 -16.95 34.28 -14.47
C GLY A 467 -16.39 33.12 -15.30
N ILE A 468 -16.78 33.06 -16.56
CA ILE A 468 -16.25 32.09 -17.53
C ILE A 468 -14.80 32.45 -17.87
N GLY A 469 -13.90 31.46 -17.88
CA GLY A 469 -12.47 31.67 -18.17
C GLY A 469 -11.75 32.57 -17.17
N GLN A 470 -12.31 32.77 -15.98
CA GLN A 470 -11.72 33.59 -14.94
C GLN A 470 -10.68 32.76 -14.18
N SER A 471 -9.51 33.36 -13.91
CA SER A 471 -8.54 32.80 -12.97
C SER A 471 -9.03 33.00 -11.54
N ILE A 472 -9.13 31.89 -10.80
CA ILE A 472 -9.64 31.83 -9.43
C ILE A 472 -8.55 31.36 -8.50
N THR A 473 -8.45 32.02 -7.35
CA THR A 473 -7.58 31.60 -6.25
C THR A 473 -8.39 30.86 -5.19
N VAL A 474 -8.01 29.63 -4.90
CA VAL A 474 -8.41 28.90 -3.70
C VAL A 474 -7.32 29.11 -2.65
N LYS A 475 -7.69 29.55 -1.44
CA LYS A 475 -6.75 29.71 -0.33
C LYS A 475 -7.06 28.75 0.80
N THR A 476 -6.04 28.04 1.28
CA THR A 476 -6.08 27.24 2.51
C THR A 476 -4.71 27.25 3.18
N VAL A 477 -4.25 26.14 3.74
CA VAL A 477 -2.89 25.97 4.26
C VAL A 477 -1.88 25.70 3.12
N PRO A 478 -0.59 25.99 3.31
CA PRO A 478 0.47 25.60 2.37
C PRO A 478 0.51 24.09 2.14
N ASP A 479 1.04 23.70 0.96
CA ASP A 479 1.28 22.32 0.56
C ASP A 479 0.05 21.38 0.56
N ALA A 480 -1.16 21.95 0.57
CA ALA A 480 -2.40 21.23 0.39
C ALA A 480 -2.66 20.92 -1.09
N THR A 481 -3.09 19.70 -1.37
CA THR A 481 -3.70 19.29 -2.64
C THR A 481 -5.14 19.78 -2.69
N VAL A 482 -5.48 20.57 -3.71
CA VAL A 482 -6.82 21.06 -4.02
C VAL A 482 -7.30 20.37 -5.29
N CYS A 483 -8.31 19.53 -5.17
CA CYS A 483 -9.01 18.91 -6.28
C CYS A 483 -10.27 19.70 -6.63
N ILE A 484 -10.44 20.04 -7.91
CA ILE A 484 -11.56 20.82 -8.42
C ILE A 484 -12.20 20.05 -9.56
N PHE A 485 -13.49 19.78 -9.46
CA PHE A 485 -14.17 18.95 -10.45
C PHE A 485 -15.63 19.36 -10.64
N ASP A 486 -16.17 19.14 -11.84
CA ASP A 486 -17.62 19.22 -12.06
C ASP A 486 -18.33 17.92 -11.67
N LYS A 487 -19.66 17.98 -11.51
CA LYS A 487 -20.49 16.82 -11.15
C LYS A 487 -20.24 15.57 -12.00
N ASN A 488 -19.89 15.74 -13.28
CA ASN A 488 -19.68 14.65 -14.23
C ASN A 488 -18.19 14.31 -14.41
N ARG A 489 -17.29 15.00 -13.70
CA ARG A 489 -15.82 14.91 -13.82
C ARG A 489 -15.35 15.13 -15.26
N ILE A 490 -16.03 15.98 -16.02
CA ILE A 490 -15.57 16.40 -17.35
C ILE A 490 -14.44 17.42 -17.18
N PHE A 491 -14.64 18.39 -16.30
CA PHE A 491 -13.55 19.16 -15.71
C PHE A 491 -13.07 18.47 -14.43
N TYR A 492 -11.76 18.27 -14.34
CA TYR A 492 -11.09 17.72 -13.18
C TYR A 492 -9.64 18.23 -13.15
N GLU A 493 -9.28 18.98 -12.11
CA GLU A 493 -7.91 19.48 -11.89
C GLU A 493 -7.46 19.15 -10.48
N VAL A 494 -6.19 18.78 -10.34
CA VAL A 494 -5.51 18.58 -9.07
C VAL A 494 -4.39 19.60 -8.98
N LEU A 495 -4.44 20.42 -7.95
CA LEU A 495 -3.56 21.56 -7.76
C LEU A 495 -2.89 21.44 -6.41
N HIS A 496 -1.78 22.15 -6.22
CA HIS A 496 -1.12 22.26 -4.93
C HIS A 496 -1.04 23.73 -4.54
N THR A 497 -1.31 24.02 -3.28
CA THR A 497 -1.13 25.38 -2.76
C THR A 497 0.35 25.70 -2.61
N ASP A 498 0.74 26.91 -2.99
CA ASP A 498 2.08 27.45 -2.75
C ASP A 498 2.38 27.67 -1.24
N SER A 499 3.57 28.21 -0.94
CA SER A 499 4.00 28.54 0.43
C SER A 499 3.11 29.59 1.12
N GLU A 500 2.25 30.30 0.38
CA GLU A 500 1.26 31.24 0.91
C GLU A 500 -0.15 30.61 1.03
N GLY A 501 -0.26 29.30 0.78
CA GLY A 501 -1.52 28.56 0.85
C GLY A 501 -2.44 28.82 -0.33
N LYS A 502 -1.94 29.22 -1.50
CA LYS A 502 -2.75 29.58 -2.68
C LYS A 502 -2.61 28.58 -3.81
N ALA A 503 -3.75 28.09 -4.31
CA ALA A 503 -3.84 27.33 -5.55
C ALA A 503 -4.64 28.15 -6.58
N TYR A 504 -4.24 28.07 -7.85
CA TYR A 504 -4.83 28.84 -8.94
C TYR A 504 -5.39 27.91 -10.00
N PHE A 505 -6.61 28.17 -10.46
CA PHE A 505 -7.21 27.45 -11.57
C PHE A 505 -7.99 28.40 -12.48
N THR A 506 -8.21 27.99 -13.72
CA THR A 506 -9.02 28.76 -14.67
C THR A 506 -10.38 28.07 -14.80
N THR A 507 -11.45 28.83 -14.64
CA THR A 507 -12.80 28.26 -14.77
C THR A 507 -13.05 27.79 -16.20
N PRO A 508 -13.83 26.70 -16.36
CA PRO A 508 -14.16 26.17 -17.66
C PRO A 508 -15.03 27.15 -18.48
N ASN A 509 -15.21 26.84 -19.76
CA ASN A 509 -15.96 27.66 -20.72
C ASN A 509 -17.49 27.57 -20.53
N TYR A 510 -17.99 27.47 -19.29
CA TYR A 510 -19.40 27.42 -18.93
C TYR A 510 -19.65 28.07 -17.56
N GLU A 511 -20.89 28.52 -17.31
CA GLU A 511 -21.26 29.13 -16.02
C GLU A 511 -20.96 28.19 -14.85
N THR A 512 -20.24 28.70 -13.85
CA THR A 512 -19.69 27.88 -12.76
C THR A 512 -20.09 28.47 -11.40
N VAL A 513 -20.56 27.60 -10.51
CA VAL A 513 -20.78 27.90 -9.09
C VAL A 513 -19.94 26.93 -8.28
N LEU A 514 -19.08 27.48 -7.41
CA LEU A 514 -18.18 26.69 -6.58
C LEU A 514 -18.83 26.36 -5.23
N SER A 515 -18.61 25.12 -4.79
CA SER A 515 -19.01 24.63 -3.47
C SER A 515 -17.99 23.63 -2.93
N LEU A 516 -17.88 23.54 -1.60
CA LEU A 516 -17.02 22.58 -0.91
C LEU A 516 -17.83 21.30 -0.62
N VAL A 517 -17.21 20.13 -0.79
CA VAL A 517 -17.83 18.81 -0.53
C VAL A 517 -17.20 18.14 0.67
#